data_AF-A0A7L0ST96-F1
#
_entry.id   AF-A0A7L0ST96-F1
#
_cell.length_a   1.000
_cell.length_b   1.000
_cell.length_c   1.000
_cell.angle_alpha   90.00
_cell.angle_beta   90.00
_cell.angle_gamma   90.00
#
_symmetry.space_group_name_H-M   'P 1'
#
loop_
_entity.id
_entity.type
_entity.pdbx_description
1 polymer ?
#
loop_
_entity_poly.entity_id
_entity_poly.type
_entity_poly.pdbx_seq_one_letter_code
_entity_poly.pdbx_strand_id
1 'polypeptide(L)'
;GEVVHRMLTATQYIAPLMANFDPSVSRNSTVRYFDNGTALVVQWDHVHLQDNYNLGSFTFQATLLNDGRIIFGYKEIPVAVTQISSTNHPVKVGLSDAFVVVHRIQQIPNVRRRTIYEYHRVELQMSKITNLSAVEMIPLPTCLQFTSCGPCVTAQIGFNCSWCSKLQR
;
A
#
# COMPACT_ATOMS: atom_id res chain seq x y z
N GLY A 1 9.18 -1.52 -14.54
CA GLY A 1 9.87 -1.01 -13.35
C GLY A 1 10.89 -2.03 -12.91
N GLU A 2 12.10 -1.95 -13.43
CA GLU A 2 13.21 -2.81 -13.00
C GLU A 2 13.94 -2.13 -11.85
N VAL A 3 13.75 -2.67 -10.64
CA VAL A 3 14.70 -2.81 -9.52
C VAL A 3 13.86 -2.95 -8.25
N VAL A 4 13.56 -4.19 -7.87
CA VAL A 4 12.93 -4.52 -6.59
C VAL A 4 14.05 -4.58 -5.54
N HIS A 5 14.29 -3.49 -4.81
CA HIS A 5 15.21 -3.51 -3.68
C HIS A 5 14.41 -3.80 -2.40
N ARG A 6 14.86 -4.78 -1.60
CA ARG A 6 14.17 -5.25 -0.39
C ARG A 6 13.86 -4.14 0.63
N MET A 7 14.73 -3.11 0.71
CA MET A 7 14.46 -1.94 1.56
C MET A 7 13.44 -0.97 0.97
N LEU A 8 13.33 -0.88 -0.37
CA LEU A 8 12.35 0.01 -1.01
C LEU A 8 10.94 -0.55 -0.86
N THR A 9 10.76 -1.86 -1.00
CA THR A 9 9.47 -2.54 -0.75
C THR A 9 9.02 -2.46 0.71
N ALA A 10 9.94 -2.19 1.64
CA ALA A 10 9.61 -1.95 3.05
C ALA A 10 9.12 -0.50 3.32
N THR A 11 9.39 0.43 2.40
CA THR A 11 9.06 1.87 2.51
C THR A 11 8.05 2.36 1.48
N GLN A 12 7.88 1.67 0.35
CA GLN A 12 6.88 1.96 -0.68
C GLN A 12 5.95 0.75 -0.80
N TYR A 13 4.69 0.91 -0.42
CA TYR A 13 3.74 -0.21 -0.36
C TYR A 13 2.27 0.23 -0.40
N ILE A 14 1.45 -0.68 -0.90
CA ILE A 14 0.01 -0.77 -0.62
C ILE A 14 -0.16 -2.08 0.16
N ALA A 15 -0.36 -1.98 1.47
CA ALA A 15 -0.30 -3.13 2.37
C ALA A 15 -1.64 -3.32 3.10
N PRO A 16 -2.52 -4.21 2.62
CA PRO A 16 -3.70 -4.62 3.40
C PRO A 16 -3.28 -5.29 4.70
N LEU A 17 -2.23 -6.12 4.68
CA LEU A 17 -1.57 -6.61 5.88
C LEU A 17 -0.16 -7.06 5.52
N MET A 18 0.84 -6.27 5.90
CA MET A 18 2.25 -6.64 5.77
C MET A 18 2.69 -7.30 7.07
N ALA A 19 3.20 -8.53 6.96
CA ALA A 19 3.85 -9.30 8.01
C ALA A 19 4.79 -10.33 7.34
N ASN A 20 5.43 -11.19 8.12
CA ASN A 20 6.26 -12.29 7.62
C ASN A 20 5.42 -13.47 7.07
N PHE A 21 4.45 -13.19 6.19
CA PHE A 21 3.71 -14.24 5.50
C PHE A 21 4.60 -14.99 4.52
N ASP A 22 4.51 -16.31 4.51
CA ASP A 22 5.23 -17.17 3.59
C ASP A 22 4.23 -18.13 2.91
N PRO A 23 3.81 -17.86 1.66
CA PRO A 23 2.91 -18.76 0.94
C PRO A 23 3.52 -20.13 0.63
N SER A 24 4.84 -20.33 0.81
CA SER A 24 5.49 -21.61 0.54
C SER A 24 5.31 -22.64 1.67
N VAL A 25 4.94 -22.20 2.88
CA VAL A 25 4.82 -23.11 4.04
C VAL A 25 3.57 -23.99 4.02
N SER A 26 2.56 -23.66 3.20
CA SER A 26 1.35 -24.46 3.03
C SER A 26 0.97 -24.58 1.56
N ARG A 27 0.64 -25.80 1.11
CA ARG A 27 0.17 -26.05 -0.27
C ARG A 27 -1.19 -25.43 -0.56
N ASN A 28 -1.94 -25.07 0.49
CA ASN A 28 -3.24 -24.43 0.36
C ASN A 28 -3.11 -22.91 0.23
N SER A 29 -1.95 -22.34 0.54
CA SER A 29 -1.69 -20.92 0.40
C SER A 29 -1.61 -20.53 -1.07
N THR A 30 -2.36 -19.52 -1.48
CA THR A 30 -2.27 -18.98 -2.84
C THR A 30 -2.29 -17.45 -2.82
N VAL A 31 -1.59 -16.83 -3.76
CA VAL A 31 -1.71 -15.41 -4.05
C VAL A 31 -2.23 -15.28 -5.47
N ARG A 32 -3.38 -14.63 -5.64
CA ARG A 32 -4.06 -14.50 -6.93
C ARG A 32 -4.40 -13.04 -7.18
N TYR A 33 -4.45 -12.65 -8.43
CA TYR A 33 -4.93 -11.34 -8.82
C TYR A 33 -5.98 -11.46 -9.93
N PHE A 34 -6.84 -10.46 -10.01
CA PHE A 34 -7.83 -10.31 -11.05
C PHE A 34 -7.95 -8.84 -11.42
N ASP A 35 -8.00 -8.57 -12.72
CA ASP A 35 -8.18 -7.22 -13.27
C ASP A 35 -9.28 -7.27 -14.33
N ASN A 36 -10.27 -6.39 -14.19
CA ASN A 36 -11.37 -6.23 -15.15
C ASN A 36 -11.40 -4.83 -15.79
N GLY A 37 -10.35 -4.03 -15.63
CA GLY A 37 -10.24 -2.66 -16.12
C GLY A 37 -10.92 -1.59 -15.26
N THR A 38 -11.83 -1.97 -14.35
CA THR A 38 -12.42 -1.05 -13.36
C THR A 38 -11.89 -1.27 -11.96
N ALA A 39 -11.41 -2.46 -11.66
CA ALA A 39 -10.78 -2.83 -10.40
C ALA A 39 -9.65 -3.84 -10.62
N LEU A 40 -8.52 -3.59 -9.96
CA LEU A 40 -7.45 -4.57 -9.75
C LEU A 40 -7.59 -5.13 -8.33
N VAL A 41 -7.81 -6.44 -8.21
CA VAL A 41 -7.92 -7.16 -6.94
C VAL A 41 -6.72 -8.08 -6.79
N VAL A 42 -6.07 -8.05 -5.62
CA VAL A 42 -5.04 -9.02 -5.22
C VAL A 42 -5.50 -9.67 -3.91
N GLN A 43 -5.57 -11.00 -3.89
CA GLN A 43 -5.97 -11.77 -2.71
C GLN A 43 -4.82 -12.68 -2.27
N TRP A 44 -4.54 -12.63 -0.98
CA TRP A 44 -3.75 -13.62 -0.25
C TRP A 44 -4.74 -14.58 0.40
N ASP A 45 -4.72 -15.82 -0.03
CA ASP A 45 -5.68 -16.86 0.35
C ASP A 45 -4.96 -17.94 1.16
N HIS A 46 -5.44 -18.17 2.39
CA HIS A 46 -4.88 -19.12 3.33
C HIS A 46 -3.36 -19.01 3.54
N VAL A 47 -2.80 -17.79 3.61
CA VAL A 47 -1.36 -17.58 3.86
C VAL A 47 -1.03 -17.70 5.35
N HIS A 48 0.15 -18.22 5.68
CA HIS A 48 0.58 -18.40 7.06
C HIS A 48 1.78 -17.53 7.40
N LEU A 49 1.92 -17.16 8.68
CA LEU A 49 3.12 -16.50 9.20
C LEU A 49 4.26 -17.52 9.28
N GLN A 50 5.43 -17.16 8.71
CA GLN A 50 6.61 -18.03 8.67
C GLN A 50 7.04 -18.51 10.06
N ASP A 51 7.06 -17.58 11.03
CA ASP A 51 7.56 -17.86 12.39
C ASP A 51 6.51 -18.52 13.29
N ASN A 52 5.22 -18.52 12.90
CA ASN A 52 4.15 -19.00 13.76
C ASN A 52 2.97 -19.60 12.98
N TYR A 53 3.24 -20.75 12.36
CA TYR A 53 2.26 -21.50 11.57
C TYR A 53 0.98 -21.85 12.35
N ASN A 54 1.10 -22.11 13.66
CA ASN A 54 0.01 -22.56 14.53
C ASN A 54 -1.05 -21.50 14.81
N LEU A 55 -0.80 -20.22 14.49
CA LEU A 55 -1.80 -19.15 14.65
C LEU A 55 -2.96 -19.27 13.66
N GLY A 56 -2.86 -20.14 12.66
CA GLY A 56 -3.86 -20.33 11.62
C GLY A 56 -3.52 -19.59 10.33
N SER A 57 -4.41 -19.74 9.36
CA SER A 57 -4.34 -19.12 8.04
C SER A 57 -4.93 -17.71 8.06
N PHE A 58 -4.39 -16.84 7.22
CA PHE A 58 -4.88 -15.49 6.97
C PHE A 58 -5.40 -15.40 5.55
N THR A 59 -6.56 -14.77 5.38
CA THR A 59 -7.15 -14.51 4.08
C THR A 59 -7.60 -13.06 4.00
N PHE A 60 -6.97 -12.29 3.12
CA PHE A 60 -7.23 -10.86 2.95
C PHE A 60 -6.94 -10.42 1.51
N GLN A 61 -7.44 -9.25 1.15
CA GLN A 61 -7.31 -8.70 -0.20
C GLN A 61 -7.03 -7.19 -0.18
N ALA A 62 -6.42 -6.72 -1.27
CA ALA A 62 -6.40 -5.32 -1.65
C ALA A 62 -7.08 -5.14 -3.00
N THR A 63 -7.95 -4.16 -3.10
CA THR A 63 -8.65 -3.77 -4.32
C THR A 63 -8.34 -2.32 -4.64
N LEU A 64 -7.83 -2.05 -5.83
CA LEU A 64 -7.63 -0.71 -6.38
C LEU A 64 -8.73 -0.44 -7.41
N LEU A 65 -9.54 0.59 -7.18
CA LEU A 65 -10.59 0.98 -8.09
C LEU A 65 -10.11 2.09 -9.03
N ASN A 66 -10.67 2.15 -10.23
CA ASN A 66 -10.34 3.15 -11.25
C ASN A 66 -10.72 4.59 -10.85
N ASP A 67 -11.61 4.75 -9.87
CA ASP A 67 -11.99 6.04 -9.27
C ASP A 67 -11.00 6.50 -8.18
N GLY A 68 -9.94 5.74 -7.93
CA GLY A 68 -8.90 6.04 -6.95
C GLY A 68 -9.17 5.52 -5.54
N ARG A 69 -10.31 4.85 -5.31
CA ARG A 69 -10.56 4.18 -4.02
C ARG A 69 -9.66 2.95 -3.85
N ILE A 70 -9.29 2.69 -2.59
CA ILE A 70 -8.54 1.50 -2.19
C ILE A 70 -9.33 0.79 -1.10
N ILE A 71 -9.61 -0.49 -1.31
CA ILE A 71 -10.33 -1.32 -0.34
C ILE A 71 -9.42 -2.43 0.16
N PHE A 72 -9.25 -2.53 1.47
CA PHE A 72 -8.64 -3.68 2.11
C PHE A 72 -9.74 -4.55 2.72
N GLY A 73 -9.84 -5.80 2.29
CA GLY A 73 -10.83 -6.75 2.80
C GLY A 73 -10.16 -7.84 3.64
N TYR A 74 -10.77 -8.19 4.77
CA TYR A 74 -10.25 -9.17 5.72
C TYR A 74 -11.29 -10.26 5.91
N LYS A 75 -11.07 -11.42 5.28
CA LYS A 75 -11.99 -12.56 5.35
C LYS A 75 -11.66 -13.48 6.52
N GLU A 76 -10.37 -13.70 6.78
CA GLU A 76 -9.89 -14.60 7.83
C GLU A 76 -8.68 -13.96 8.51
N ILE A 77 -8.86 -13.55 9.77
CA ILE A 77 -7.82 -12.97 10.63
C ILE A 77 -7.90 -13.71 11.98
N PRO A 78 -7.13 -14.79 12.18
CA PRO A 78 -7.31 -15.70 13.31
C PRO A 78 -6.78 -15.15 14.64
N VAL A 79 -5.92 -14.11 14.59
CA VAL A 79 -5.36 -13.43 15.76
C VAL A 79 -5.43 -11.92 15.57
N ALA A 80 -5.46 -11.16 16.67
CA ALA A 80 -5.39 -9.71 16.57
C ALA A 80 -4.06 -9.28 15.90
N VAL A 81 -4.12 -8.36 14.94
CA VAL A 81 -2.93 -7.90 14.21
C VAL A 81 -1.85 -7.34 15.15
N THR A 82 -2.26 -6.75 16.28
CA THR A 82 -1.34 -6.25 17.33
C THR A 82 -0.55 -7.35 18.05
N GLN A 83 -0.95 -8.61 17.93
CA GLN A 83 -0.26 -9.76 18.52
C GLN A 83 0.75 -10.41 17.57
N ILE A 84 0.82 -9.98 16.31
CA ILE A 84 1.79 -10.49 15.34
C ILE A 84 3.18 -9.91 15.70
N SER A 85 4.18 -10.78 15.82
CA SER A 85 5.55 -10.37 16.15
C SER A 85 6.15 -9.48 15.06
N SER A 86 6.65 -8.31 15.47
CA SER A 86 7.38 -7.37 14.60
C SER A 86 8.90 -7.52 14.67
N THR A 87 9.41 -8.52 15.39
CA THR A 87 10.83 -8.68 15.72
C THR A 87 11.69 -8.94 14.48
N ASN A 88 11.26 -9.89 13.64
CA ASN A 88 12.01 -10.31 12.44
C ASN A 88 11.54 -9.57 11.17
N HIS A 89 10.29 -9.09 11.16
CA HIS A 89 9.69 -8.42 10.03
C HIS A 89 8.70 -7.36 10.52
N PRO A 90 8.68 -6.15 9.94
CA PRO A 90 7.70 -5.14 10.33
C PRO A 90 6.28 -5.62 10.04
N VAL A 91 5.36 -5.29 10.96
CA VAL A 91 3.93 -5.44 10.74
C VAL A 91 3.38 -4.07 10.36
N LYS A 92 2.70 -3.96 9.21
CA LYS A 92 2.16 -2.68 8.71
C LYS A 92 0.82 -2.88 8.03
N VAL A 93 -0.05 -1.89 8.17
CA VAL A 93 -1.35 -1.83 7.48
C VAL A 93 -1.54 -0.41 6.98
N GLY A 94 -1.69 -0.23 5.67
CA GLY A 94 -1.85 1.10 5.07
C GLY A 94 -1.08 1.31 3.76
N LEU A 95 -0.75 2.57 3.49
CA LEU A 95 -0.08 3.02 2.27
C LEU A 95 1.20 3.76 2.62
N SER A 96 2.23 3.61 1.80
CA SER A 96 3.43 4.42 1.90
C SER A 96 4.02 4.66 0.52
N ASP A 97 4.45 5.90 0.29
CA ASP A 97 5.16 6.29 -0.91
C ASP A 97 6.58 6.77 -0.56
N ALA A 98 7.55 6.29 -1.33
CA ALA A 98 8.96 6.56 -1.09
C ALA A 98 9.74 6.50 -2.41
N PHE A 99 10.82 7.27 -2.50
CA PHE A 99 11.70 7.29 -3.66
C PHE A 99 13.17 7.13 -3.26
N VAL A 100 14.00 6.69 -4.21
CA VAL A 100 15.44 6.46 -4.00
C VAL A 100 16.25 7.51 -4.73
N VAL A 101 17.16 8.17 -4.01
CA VAL A 101 18.21 9.03 -4.59
C VAL A 101 19.54 8.31 -4.51
N VAL A 102 20.29 8.29 -5.62
CA VAL A 102 21.61 7.66 -5.69
C VAL A 102 22.69 8.73 -5.72
N HIS A 103 23.46 8.83 -4.64
CA HIS A 103 24.63 9.71 -4.54
C HIS A 103 25.89 8.95 -4.94
N ARG A 104 26.73 9.57 -5.80
CA ARG A 104 28.08 9.08 -6.06
C ARG A 104 29.00 9.61 -4.96
N ILE A 105 29.72 8.71 -4.28
CA ILE A 105 30.69 9.13 -3.27
C ILE A 105 31.98 9.51 -4.00
N GLN A 106 32.28 10.81 -4.07
CA GLN A 106 33.44 11.33 -4.81
C GLN A 106 34.78 10.79 -4.26
N GLN A 107 34.82 10.43 -2.97
CA GLN A 107 36.02 9.95 -2.28
C GLN A 107 36.36 8.48 -2.56
N ILE A 108 35.42 7.69 -3.11
CA ILE A 108 35.63 6.25 -3.36
C ILE A 108 35.06 5.90 -4.74
N PRO A 109 35.92 5.59 -5.74
CA PRO A 109 35.47 5.16 -7.05
C PRO A 109 34.55 3.93 -6.94
N ASN A 110 33.52 3.86 -7.78
CA ASN A 110 32.55 2.75 -7.86
C ASN A 110 31.63 2.53 -6.65
N VAL A 111 31.71 3.35 -5.59
CA VAL A 111 30.75 3.27 -4.47
C VAL A 111 29.58 4.23 -4.71
N ARG A 112 28.36 3.69 -4.67
CA ARG A 112 27.11 4.45 -4.77
C ARG A 112 26.36 4.36 -3.45
N ARG A 113 26.07 5.50 -2.82
CA ARG A 113 25.18 5.57 -1.65
C ARG A 113 23.75 5.75 -2.15
N ARG A 114 22.83 4.93 -1.67
CA ARG A 114 21.40 5.09 -1.94
C ARG A 114 20.72 5.62 -0.69
N THR A 115 19.94 6.69 -0.82
CA THR A 115 19.13 7.27 0.25
C THR A 115 17.67 7.09 -0.13
N ILE A 116 16.89 6.51 0.79
CA ILE A 116 15.44 6.36 0.63
C ILE A 116 14.78 7.55 1.32
N TYR A 117 13.91 8.25 0.61
CA TYR A 117 13.10 9.33 1.14
C TYR A 117 11.64 8.86 1.18
N GLU A 118 11.09 8.74 2.39
CA GLU A 118 9.66 8.52 2.61
C GLU A 118 8.95 9.86 2.43
N TYR A 119 8.02 9.92 1.47
CA TYR A 119 7.30 11.15 1.15
C TYR A 119 6.04 11.28 2.00
N HIS A 120 5.22 10.23 2.04
CA HIS A 120 3.96 10.22 2.76
C HIS A 120 3.57 8.80 3.16
N ARG A 121 2.90 8.67 4.32
CA ARG A 121 2.35 7.41 4.81
C ARG A 121 0.93 7.60 5.35
N VAL A 122 0.06 6.66 5.02
CA VAL A 122 -1.30 6.53 5.60
C VAL A 122 -1.29 5.26 6.43
N GLU A 123 -1.32 5.40 7.76
CA GLU A 123 -1.33 4.24 8.68
C GLU A 123 -2.74 3.94 9.15
N LEU A 124 -3.15 2.69 9.01
CA LEU A 124 -4.42 2.21 9.55
C LEU A 124 -4.17 1.61 10.94
N GLN A 125 -5.11 1.84 11.85
CA GLN A 125 -5.02 1.31 13.20
C GLN A 125 -5.15 -0.21 13.19
N MET A 126 -4.09 -0.92 13.56
CA MET A 126 -4.06 -2.39 13.60
C MET A 126 -5.16 -3.00 14.49
N SER A 127 -5.58 -2.31 15.55
CA SER A 127 -6.67 -2.74 16.44
C SER A 127 -8.04 -2.75 15.78
N LYS A 128 -8.20 -2.07 14.64
CA LYS A 128 -9.44 -2.04 13.84
C LYS A 128 -9.46 -3.13 12.77
N ILE A 129 -8.34 -3.83 12.55
CA ILE A 129 -8.24 -4.91 11.59
C ILE A 129 -8.68 -6.20 12.28
N THR A 130 -9.88 -6.65 11.95
CA THR A 130 -10.55 -7.79 12.58
C THR A 130 -11.02 -8.78 11.53
N ASN A 131 -11.44 -9.95 11.99
CA ASN A 131 -12.04 -10.93 11.10
C ASN A 131 -13.34 -10.39 10.48
N LEU A 132 -13.62 -10.76 9.23
CA LEU A 132 -14.82 -10.35 8.48
C LEU A 132 -15.05 -8.83 8.46
N SER A 133 -14.00 -8.06 8.20
CA SER A 133 -14.08 -6.60 8.11
C SER A 133 -13.46 -6.07 6.83
N ALA A 134 -13.66 -4.78 6.56
CA ALA A 134 -13.01 -4.08 5.47
C ALA A 134 -12.69 -2.65 5.87
N VAL A 135 -11.67 -2.09 5.22
CA VAL A 135 -11.33 -0.67 5.29
C VAL A 135 -11.40 -0.11 3.88
N GLU A 136 -12.16 0.96 3.71
CA GLU A 136 -12.25 1.71 2.45
C GLU A 136 -11.54 3.06 2.64
N MET A 137 -10.56 3.31 1.76
CA MET A 137 -9.88 4.60 1.65
C MET A 137 -10.44 5.34 0.45
N ILE A 138 -11.00 6.53 0.73
CA ILE A 138 -11.59 7.41 -0.27
C ILE A 138 -10.57 8.49 -0.60
N PRO A 139 -10.24 8.70 -1.90
CA PRO A 139 -9.32 9.75 -2.28
C PRO A 139 -9.90 11.12 -1.94
N LEU A 140 -9.06 12.00 -1.38
CA LEU A 140 -9.46 13.39 -1.20
C LEU A 140 -9.62 14.08 -2.56
N PRO A 141 -10.52 15.07 -2.68
CA PRO A 141 -10.69 15.81 -3.92
C PRO A 141 -9.38 16.45 -4.39
N THR A 142 -9.17 16.53 -5.70
CA THR A 142 -8.00 17.21 -6.30
C THR A 142 -8.40 18.17 -7.41
N CYS A 143 -7.54 19.14 -7.71
CA CYS A 143 -7.84 20.15 -8.74
C CYS A 143 -8.15 19.52 -10.10
N LEU A 144 -7.49 18.40 -10.43
CA LEU A 144 -7.67 17.68 -11.68
C LEU A 144 -9.08 17.09 -11.87
N GLN A 145 -9.86 17.00 -10.79
CA GLN A 145 -11.26 16.55 -10.85
C GLN A 145 -12.18 17.62 -11.45
N PHE A 146 -11.80 18.90 -11.41
CA PHE A 146 -12.60 19.96 -12.01
C PHE A 146 -12.38 20.01 -13.53
N THR A 147 -13.48 20.23 -14.26
CA THR A 147 -13.51 20.28 -15.73
C THR A 147 -13.78 21.68 -16.28
N SER A 148 -13.84 22.69 -15.40
CA SER A 148 -13.99 24.09 -15.81
C SER A 148 -13.30 25.04 -14.83
N CYS A 149 -12.91 26.21 -15.35
CA CYS A 149 -12.16 27.24 -14.62
C CYS A 149 -12.85 27.67 -13.33
N GLY A 150 -14.14 28.01 -13.39
CA GLY A 150 -14.89 28.53 -12.25
C GLY A 150 -14.84 27.61 -11.03
N PRO A 151 -15.39 26.38 -11.11
CA PRO A 151 -15.30 25.40 -10.04
C PRO A 151 -13.89 25.12 -9.57
N CYS A 152 -12.90 25.08 -10.48
CA CYS A 152 -11.50 24.84 -10.13
C CYS A 152 -10.94 25.97 -9.24
N VAL A 153 -11.04 27.23 -9.66
CA VAL A 153 -10.42 28.35 -8.93
C VAL A 153 -11.18 28.74 -7.66
N THR A 154 -12.47 28.41 -7.56
CA THR A 154 -13.27 28.67 -6.36
C THR A 154 -13.33 27.48 -5.40
N ALA A 155 -12.71 26.34 -5.75
CA ALA A 155 -12.75 25.13 -4.94
C ALA A 155 -12.16 25.34 -3.54
N GLN A 156 -12.83 24.80 -2.52
CA GLN A 156 -12.37 24.78 -1.14
C GLN A 156 -12.09 23.32 -0.73
N ILE A 157 -11.01 22.76 -1.28
CA ILE A 157 -10.64 21.33 -1.10
C ILE A 157 -9.38 21.11 -0.25
N GLY A 158 -8.95 22.14 0.48
CA GLY A 158 -7.78 22.09 1.36
C GLY A 158 -6.45 22.52 0.71
N PHE A 159 -6.47 22.89 -0.57
CA PHE A 159 -5.33 23.51 -1.28
C PHE A 159 -5.82 24.44 -2.39
N ASN A 160 -4.97 25.38 -2.78
CA ASN A 160 -5.28 26.39 -3.79
C ASN A 160 -5.13 25.79 -5.20
N CYS A 161 -6.25 25.68 -5.91
CA CYS A 161 -6.25 25.24 -7.29
C CYS A 161 -5.98 26.38 -8.27
N SER A 162 -5.34 26.05 -9.40
CA SER A 162 -5.10 26.97 -10.51
C SER A 162 -5.51 26.30 -11.80
N TRP A 163 -6.18 27.05 -12.68
CA TRP A 163 -6.69 26.53 -13.94
C TRP A 163 -5.71 26.70 -15.09
N CYS A 164 -5.43 25.63 -15.82
CA CYS A 164 -4.67 25.62 -17.05
C CYS A 164 -5.62 25.56 -18.26
N SER A 165 -5.82 26.70 -18.93
CA SER A 165 -6.68 26.80 -20.12
C SER A 165 -6.23 25.93 -21.30
N LYS A 166 -4.92 25.64 -21.42
CA LYS A 166 -4.40 24.76 -22.47
C LYS A 166 -4.76 23.29 -22.24
N LEU A 167 -4.78 22.85 -20.99
CA LEU A 167 -5.09 21.47 -20.62
C LEU A 167 -6.58 21.27 -20.30
N GLN A 168 -7.33 22.37 -20.12
CA GLN A 168 -8.70 22.37 -19.62
C GLN A 168 -8.80 21.61 -18.27
N ARG A 169 -7.84 21.88 -17.39
CA ARG A 169 -7.64 21.27 -16.06
C ARG A 169 -7.04 22.28 -15.11
#